data_AF-A0A9X3RDW0-F1
#
_entry.id   AF-A0A9X3RDW0-F1
#
_cell.length_a   1.000
_cell.length_b   1.000
_cell.length_c   1.000
_cell.angle_alpha   90.00
_cell.angle_beta   90.00
_cell.angle_gamma   90.00
#
_symmetry.space_group_name_H-M   'P 1'
#
loop_
_entity.id
_entity.type
_entity.pdbx_description
1 polymer ?
#
loop_
_entity_poly.entity_id
_entity_poly.type
_entity_poly.pdbx_seq_one_letter_code
_entity_poly.pdbx_strand_id
1 'polypeptide(L)'
;MKKWGFVFIVLVLGGIIIASWQEQIKTKYIVNNLESIQSVDLIRVQNSQTDKLLMEYTDKNASFSEMVNIYKYPYYELKGTEKKLVNKDPAFVIEFLQENSVQYKVNVYELNEEDKEIFKTSNYLYSPENVNDTYVFALEKYPHLVGVNEGLIQILNKALIH
;
A
#
# COMPACT_ATOMS: atom_id res chain seq x y z
N MET A 1 -47.90 -8.93 -10.87
CA MET A 1 -46.71 -8.03 -10.81
C MET A 1 -46.00 -8.00 -9.46
N LYS A 2 -46.69 -8.07 -8.30
CA LYS A 2 -46.06 -8.01 -6.95
C LYS A 2 -45.05 -9.12 -6.59
N LYS A 3 -45.11 -10.31 -7.20
CA LYS A 3 -44.22 -11.44 -6.87
C LYS A 3 -42.80 -11.33 -7.44
N TRP A 4 -42.60 -10.56 -8.51
CA TRP A 4 -41.28 -10.39 -9.15
C TRP A 4 -40.40 -9.37 -8.43
N GLY A 5 -41.01 -8.36 -7.78
CA GLY A 5 -40.27 -7.36 -7.01
C GLY A 5 -39.54 -7.97 -5.79
N PHE A 6 -40.14 -8.97 -5.15
CA PHE A 6 -39.50 -9.68 -4.03
C PHE A 6 -38.28 -10.50 -4.47
N VAL A 7 -38.39 -11.20 -5.62
CA VAL A 7 -37.26 -11.95 -6.20
C VAL A 7 -36.12 -11.02 -6.57
N PHE A 8 -36.42 -9.83 -7.12
CA PHE A 8 -35.42 -8.83 -7.44
C PHE A 8 -34.71 -8.30 -6.19
N ILE A 9 -35.44 -8.02 -5.11
CA ILE A 9 -34.87 -7.58 -3.83
C ILE A 9 -33.94 -8.66 -3.24
N VAL A 10 -34.34 -9.93 -3.27
CA VAL A 10 -33.51 -11.04 -2.78
C VAL A 10 -32.24 -11.22 -3.63
N LEU A 11 -32.33 -11.07 -4.95
CA LEU A 11 -31.17 -11.13 -5.84
C LEU A 11 -30.20 -9.96 -5.61
N VAL A 12 -30.71 -8.75 -5.43
CA VAL A 12 -29.88 -7.56 -5.15
C VAL A 12 -29.22 -7.69 -3.77
N LEU A 13 -29.97 -8.07 -2.72
CA LEU A 13 -29.41 -8.30 -1.39
C LEU A 13 -28.40 -9.45 -1.37
N GLY A 14 -28.68 -10.55 -2.06
CA GLY A 14 -27.75 -11.66 -2.21
C GLY A 14 -26.46 -11.24 -2.91
N GLY A 15 -26.56 -10.44 -3.97
CA GLY A 15 -25.41 -9.87 -4.67
C GLY A 15 -24.55 -8.96 -3.79
N ILE A 16 -25.18 -8.09 -2.99
CA ILE A 16 -24.48 -7.19 -2.04
C ILE A 16 -23.73 -8.00 -0.96
N ILE A 17 -24.37 -9.04 -0.41
CA ILE A 17 -23.76 -9.90 0.61
C ILE A 17 -22.54 -10.63 0.03
N ILE A 18 -22.65 -11.22 -1.16
CA ILE A 18 -21.55 -11.94 -1.81
C ILE A 18 -20.38 -11.00 -2.12
N ALA A 19 -20.65 -9.79 -2.63
CA ALA A 19 -19.63 -8.81 -2.93
C ALA A 19 -18.86 -8.37 -1.67
N SER A 20 -19.58 -8.06 -0.59
CA SER A 20 -18.97 -7.70 0.69
C SER A 20 -18.13 -8.83 1.29
N TRP A 21 -18.59 -10.08 1.14
CA TRP A 21 -17.87 -11.24 1.64
C TRP A 21 -16.57 -11.50 0.88
N GLN A 22 -16.57 -11.30 -0.45
CA GLN A 22 -15.36 -11.41 -1.27
C GLN A 22 -14.32 -10.33 -0.94
N GLU A 23 -14.75 -9.10 -0.67
CA GLU A 23 -13.87 -7.99 -0.28
C GLU A 23 -13.19 -8.28 1.07
N GLN A 24 -13.94 -8.78 2.06
CA GLN A 24 -13.38 -9.19 3.36
C GLN A 24 -12.36 -10.33 3.24
N ILE A 25 -12.62 -11.32 2.38
CA ILE A 25 -11.70 -12.46 2.20
C ILE A 25 -10.37 -11.99 1.60
N LYS A 26 -10.38 -11.08 0.62
CA LYS A 26 -9.15 -10.56 0.00
C LYS A 26 -8.29 -9.79 0.99
N THR A 27 -8.88 -8.86 1.73
CA THR A 27 -8.15 -8.07 2.74
C THR A 27 -7.61 -9.00 3.83
N LYS A 28 -8.40 -9.96 4.29
CA LYS A 28 -7.95 -10.96 5.27
C LYS A 28 -6.81 -11.82 4.73
N TYR A 29 -6.82 -12.16 3.45
CA TYR A 29 -5.75 -12.93 2.83
C TYR A 29 -4.43 -12.14 2.74
N ILE A 30 -4.51 -10.86 2.38
CA ILE A 30 -3.35 -9.95 2.38
C ILE A 30 -2.80 -9.82 3.80
N VAL A 31 -3.65 -9.52 4.79
CA VAL A 31 -3.26 -9.42 6.20
C VAL A 31 -2.63 -10.72 6.68
N ASN A 32 -3.26 -11.87 6.45
CA ASN A 32 -2.74 -13.18 6.86
C ASN A 32 -1.38 -13.51 6.21
N ASN A 33 -1.18 -13.18 4.93
CA ASN A 33 0.09 -13.41 4.25
C ASN A 33 1.20 -12.48 4.74
N LEU A 34 0.85 -11.29 5.21
CA LEU A 34 1.82 -10.34 5.74
C LEU A 34 2.11 -10.64 7.23
N GLU A 35 1.09 -11.05 7.99
CA GLU A 35 1.23 -11.53 9.38
C GLU A 35 1.98 -12.87 9.47
N SER A 36 1.97 -13.69 8.42
CA SER A 36 2.74 -14.94 8.38
C SER A 36 4.24 -14.71 8.15
N ILE A 37 4.66 -13.49 7.84
CA ILE A 37 6.07 -13.11 7.76
C ILE A 37 6.62 -13.06 9.19
N GLN A 38 7.37 -14.08 9.54
CA GLN A 38 7.83 -14.30 10.93
C GLN A 38 8.85 -13.27 11.39
N SER A 39 9.64 -12.72 10.46
CA SER A 39 10.61 -11.66 10.75
C SER A 39 11.07 -10.96 9.48
N VAL A 40 11.44 -9.68 9.63
CA VAL A 40 12.20 -8.91 8.64
C VAL A 40 13.52 -8.55 9.33
N ASP A 41 14.64 -8.81 8.68
CA ASP A 41 15.98 -8.48 9.18
C ASP A 41 16.63 -7.31 8.43
N LEU A 42 16.11 -6.99 7.24
CA LEU A 42 16.66 -6.00 6.33
C LEU A 42 15.53 -5.25 5.59
N ILE A 43 15.66 -3.93 5.53
CA ILE A 43 14.82 -3.07 4.67
C ILE A 43 15.72 -2.39 3.67
N ARG A 44 15.38 -2.49 2.39
CA ARG A 44 16.12 -1.88 1.30
C ARG A 44 15.25 -0.87 0.56
N VAL A 45 15.78 0.30 0.29
CA VAL A 45 15.08 1.36 -0.46
C VAL A 45 15.85 1.65 -1.74
N GLN A 46 15.16 1.57 -2.87
CA GLN A 46 15.77 1.75 -4.19
C GLN A 46 15.02 2.83 -4.98
N ASN A 47 15.76 3.60 -5.77
CA ASN A 47 15.16 4.42 -6.80
C ASN A 47 14.72 3.49 -7.95
N SER A 48 13.43 3.49 -8.25
CA SER A 48 12.84 2.54 -9.21
C SER A 48 13.21 2.80 -10.67
N GLN A 49 13.61 4.03 -11.02
CA GLN A 49 13.97 4.41 -12.39
C GLN A 49 15.42 4.03 -12.72
N THR A 50 16.29 3.99 -11.70
CA THR A 50 17.73 3.79 -11.87
C THR A 50 18.24 2.50 -11.23
N ASP A 51 17.38 1.76 -10.52
CA ASP A 51 17.72 0.62 -9.66
C ASP A 51 18.82 0.93 -8.62
N LYS A 52 19.08 2.22 -8.38
CA LYS A 52 20.12 2.65 -7.44
C LYS A 52 19.63 2.41 -6.02
N LEU A 53 20.43 1.65 -5.26
CA LEU A 53 20.26 1.52 -3.81
C LEU A 53 20.44 2.90 -3.15
N LEU A 54 19.38 3.38 -2.51
CA LEU A 54 19.40 4.64 -1.78
C LEU A 54 19.74 4.41 -0.32
N MET A 55 19.11 3.41 0.31
CA MET A 55 19.27 3.13 1.74
C MET A 55 19.07 1.67 2.09
N GLU A 56 19.66 1.28 3.21
CA GLU A 56 19.53 -0.03 3.81
C GLU A 56 19.41 0.10 5.34
N TYR A 57 18.45 -0.60 5.93
CA TYR A 57 18.19 -0.60 7.37
C TYR A 57 18.20 -2.02 7.91
N THR A 58 18.74 -2.18 9.11
CA THR A 58 18.83 -3.45 9.85
C THR A 58 18.30 -3.25 11.27
N ASP A 59 18.17 -4.33 12.02
CA ASP A 59 17.81 -4.35 13.45
C ASP A 59 18.70 -3.45 14.35
N LYS A 60 19.90 -3.08 13.87
CA LYS A 60 20.80 -2.12 14.54
C LYS A 60 20.32 -0.68 14.46
N ASN A 61 19.42 -0.35 13.54
CA ASN A 61 18.85 0.99 13.43
C ASN A 61 17.76 1.18 14.48
N ALA A 62 17.83 2.26 15.27
CA ALA A 62 16.86 2.53 16.36
C ALA A 62 15.40 2.61 15.87
N SER A 63 15.18 3.03 14.63
CA SER A 63 13.86 3.15 13.98
C SER A 63 13.38 1.87 13.30
N PHE A 64 14.18 0.80 13.29
CA PHE A 64 13.90 -0.40 12.48
C PHE A 64 12.57 -1.07 12.85
N SER A 65 12.28 -1.19 14.15
CA SER A 65 11.05 -1.80 14.64
C SER A 65 9.79 -1.04 14.19
N GLU A 66 9.87 0.29 14.07
CA GLU A 66 8.79 1.13 13.56
C GLU A 66 8.63 0.97 12.04
N MET A 67 9.76 0.87 11.33
CA MET A 67 9.81 0.69 9.88
C MET A 67 9.28 -0.66 9.42
N VAL A 68 9.47 -1.74 10.20
CA VAL A 68 8.93 -3.08 9.88
C VAL A 68 7.41 -3.17 10.14
N ASN A 69 6.87 -2.33 11.03
CA ASN A 69 5.48 -2.42 11.49
C ASN A 69 4.48 -1.71 10.55
N ILE A 70 4.55 -1.97 9.25
CA ILE A 70 3.70 -1.27 8.26
C ILE A 70 2.26 -1.82 8.16
N TYR A 71 1.97 -2.94 8.83
CA TYR A 71 0.74 -3.73 8.60
C TYR A 71 -0.42 -3.44 9.53
N LYS A 72 -0.21 -2.62 10.56
CA LYS A 72 -1.25 -2.30 11.55
C LYS A 72 -2.30 -1.30 11.04
N TYR A 73 -2.21 -0.89 9.79
CA TYR A 73 -2.96 0.23 9.24
C TYR A 73 -3.90 -0.22 8.13
N PRO A 74 -5.01 0.51 7.91
CA PRO A 74 -6.04 0.07 6.98
C PRO A 74 -5.49 -0.02 5.55
N TYR A 75 -6.04 -0.95 4.79
CA TYR A 75 -5.78 -1.09 3.36
C TYR A 75 -6.95 -0.51 2.57
N TYR A 76 -6.66 0.11 1.44
CA TYR A 76 -7.68 0.60 0.51
C TYR A 76 -7.54 -0.06 -0.85
N GLU A 77 -8.53 -0.88 -1.24
CA GLU A 77 -8.57 -1.49 -2.58
C GLU A 77 -8.92 -0.41 -3.62
N LEU A 78 -8.00 -0.18 -4.55
CA LEU A 78 -8.18 0.72 -5.69
C LEU A 78 -9.28 0.18 -6.62
N LYS A 79 -10.22 1.04 -7.01
CA LYS A 79 -11.37 0.70 -7.86
C LYS A 79 -11.34 1.49 -9.16
N GLY A 80 -11.84 0.88 -10.24
CA GLY A 80 -12.01 1.53 -11.54
C GLY A 80 -10.76 2.24 -12.04
N THR A 81 -10.85 3.57 -12.20
CA THR A 81 -9.79 4.43 -12.72
C THR A 81 -8.60 4.59 -11.77
N GLU A 82 -8.78 4.41 -10.46
CA GLU A 82 -7.71 4.51 -9.46
C GLU A 82 -6.61 3.48 -9.69
N LYS A 83 -6.96 2.32 -10.26
CA LYS A 83 -6.00 1.26 -10.59
C LYS A 83 -4.94 1.68 -11.60
N LYS A 84 -5.16 2.77 -12.34
CA LYS A 84 -4.15 3.32 -13.26
C LYS A 84 -2.90 3.79 -12.51
N LEU A 85 -3.03 4.16 -11.23
CA LEU A 85 -1.92 4.57 -10.39
C LEU A 85 -0.85 3.48 -10.28
N VAL A 86 -1.28 2.25 -9.95
CA VAL A 86 -0.36 1.09 -9.78
C VAL A 86 0.13 0.49 -11.11
N ASN A 87 -0.25 1.09 -12.24
CA ASN A 87 0.30 0.76 -13.55
C ASN A 87 1.40 1.75 -14.00
N LYS A 88 1.62 2.83 -13.25
CA LYS A 88 2.71 3.78 -13.50
C LYS A 88 4.01 3.20 -12.95
N ASP A 89 5.13 3.78 -13.35
CA ASP A 89 6.40 3.50 -12.68
C ASP A 89 6.37 4.17 -11.29
N PRO A 90 6.74 3.46 -10.22
CA PRO A 90 6.90 4.09 -8.91
C PRO A 90 8.03 5.13 -8.94
N ALA A 91 8.19 5.90 -7.87
CA ALA A 91 9.39 6.69 -7.61
C ALA A 91 10.41 5.83 -6.85
N PHE A 92 9.94 5.13 -5.83
CA PHE A 92 10.76 4.28 -4.97
C PHE A 92 10.18 2.88 -4.80
N VAL A 93 11.06 1.91 -4.59
CA VAL A 93 10.69 0.55 -4.15
C VAL A 93 11.31 0.31 -2.79
N ILE A 94 10.47 -0.10 -1.84
CA ILE A 94 10.88 -0.49 -0.49
C ILE A 94 10.72 -2.01 -0.40
N GLU A 95 11.84 -2.72 -0.25
CA GLU A 95 11.91 -4.16 -0.10
C GLU A 95 12.12 -4.51 1.35
N PHE A 96 11.36 -5.47 1.85
CA PHE A 96 11.51 -6.00 3.18
C PHE A 96 11.94 -7.45 3.06
N LEU A 97 13.13 -7.74 3.58
CA LEU A 97 13.81 -9.01 3.37
C LEU A 97 13.97 -9.78 4.68
N GLN A 98 14.09 -11.09 4.50
CA GLN A 98 14.53 -12.04 5.52
C GLN A 98 15.58 -12.93 4.86
N GLU A 99 16.77 -13.03 5.44
CA GLU A 99 17.87 -13.84 4.88
C GLU A 99 18.15 -13.51 3.39
N ASN A 100 18.12 -12.21 3.03
CA ASN A 100 18.24 -11.70 1.66
C ASN A 100 17.13 -12.13 0.67
N SER A 101 16.08 -12.80 1.14
CA SER A 101 14.90 -13.09 0.33
C SER A 101 13.83 -12.04 0.57
N VAL A 102 13.34 -11.43 -0.53
CA VAL A 102 12.26 -10.44 -0.46
C VAL A 102 10.98 -11.12 0.01
N GLN A 103 10.49 -10.71 1.17
CA GLN A 103 9.22 -11.16 1.73
C GLN A 103 8.06 -10.36 1.13
N TYR A 104 8.22 -9.04 1.00
CA TYR A 104 7.23 -8.16 0.39
C TYR A 104 7.88 -6.86 -0.09
N LYS A 105 7.19 -6.18 -1.02
CA LYS A 105 7.59 -4.88 -1.55
C LYS A 105 6.48 -3.87 -1.49
N VAL A 106 6.83 -2.66 -1.08
CA VAL A 106 5.97 -1.48 -1.13
C VAL A 106 6.50 -0.54 -2.19
N ASN A 107 5.67 -0.24 -3.17
CA ASN A 107 5.93 0.74 -4.20
C ASN A 107 5.45 2.11 -3.72
N VAL A 108 6.29 3.12 -3.86
CA VAL A 108 5.97 4.50 -3.54
C VAL A 108 5.73 5.25 -4.84
N TYR A 109 4.53 5.77 -5.05
CA TYR A 109 4.18 6.54 -6.23
C TYR A 109 4.11 8.02 -5.88
N GLU A 110 4.71 8.84 -6.72
CA GLU A 110 4.53 10.28 -6.72
C GLU A 110 3.25 10.62 -7.51
N LEU A 111 2.38 11.45 -6.93
CA LEU A 111 1.10 11.84 -7.52
C LEU A 111 1.25 13.11 -8.35
N ASN A 112 0.76 13.05 -9.59
CA ASN A 112 0.53 14.26 -10.38
C ASN A 112 -0.78 14.96 -9.94
N GLU A 113 -1.05 16.16 -10.46
CA GLU A 113 -2.26 16.91 -10.09
C GLU A 113 -3.56 16.14 -10.36
N GLU A 114 -3.64 15.39 -11.47
CA GLU A 114 -4.82 14.58 -11.81
C GLU A 114 -5.05 13.44 -10.79
N ASP A 115 -3.98 12.77 -10.36
CA ASP A 115 -4.06 11.70 -9.37
C ASP A 115 -4.41 12.28 -7.98
N LYS A 116 -3.85 13.44 -7.64
CA LYS A 116 -4.19 14.13 -6.38
C LYS A 116 -5.69 14.38 -6.28
N GLU A 117 -6.35 14.74 -7.39
CA GLU A 117 -7.80 14.93 -7.42
C GLU A 117 -8.60 13.67 -7.09
N ILE A 118 -8.10 12.51 -7.51
CA ILE A 118 -8.72 11.20 -7.28
C ILE A 118 -8.61 10.80 -5.79
N PHE A 119 -7.51 11.15 -5.13
CA PHE A 119 -7.20 10.70 -3.77
C PHE A 119 -7.40 11.76 -2.66
N LYS A 120 -8.07 12.89 -2.96
CA LYS A 120 -8.21 14.13 -2.15
C LYS A 120 -8.53 14.00 -0.64
N THR A 121 -9.00 12.86 -0.13
CA THR A 121 -9.47 12.70 1.28
C THR A 121 -8.98 11.44 1.99
N SER A 122 -7.83 10.91 1.60
CA SER A 122 -7.42 9.58 2.04
C SER A 122 -6.29 9.62 3.09
N ASN A 123 -6.38 8.80 4.15
CA ASN A 123 -5.29 8.53 5.12
C ASN A 123 -4.09 7.77 4.48
N TYR A 124 -3.98 7.84 3.16
CA TYR A 124 -3.04 7.12 2.31
C TYR A 124 -2.11 8.08 1.55
N LEU A 125 -2.33 9.39 1.68
CA LEU A 125 -1.49 10.43 1.12
C LEU A 125 -0.44 10.90 2.14
N TYR A 126 0.79 11.11 1.67
CA TYR A 126 1.83 11.75 2.46
C TYR A 126 2.53 12.84 1.64
N SER A 127 2.60 14.06 2.19
CA SER A 127 3.33 15.19 1.62
C SER A 127 4.41 15.62 2.62
N PRO A 128 5.70 15.37 2.35
CA PRO A 128 6.80 15.83 3.18
C PRO A 128 6.83 17.36 3.29
N GLU A 129 7.18 17.92 4.46
CA GLU A 129 7.12 19.38 4.70
C GLU A 129 8.03 20.22 3.77
N ASN A 130 9.08 19.60 3.20
CA ASN A 130 10.10 20.28 2.39
C ASN A 130 10.08 19.87 0.91
N VAL A 131 9.04 19.16 0.46
CA VAL A 131 8.91 18.67 -0.91
C VAL A 131 7.48 18.96 -1.38
N ASN A 132 7.32 19.53 -2.58
CA ASN A 132 6.00 19.91 -3.11
C ASN A 132 5.19 18.70 -3.65
N ASP A 133 5.76 17.51 -3.56
CA ASP A 133 5.22 16.29 -4.13
C ASP A 133 4.44 15.51 -3.07
N THR A 134 3.39 14.83 -3.53
CA THR A 134 2.54 14.00 -2.69
C THR A 134 2.73 12.55 -3.08
N TYR A 135 2.88 11.68 -2.09
CA TYR A 135 3.19 10.28 -2.29
C TYR A 135 2.10 9.38 -1.75
N VAL A 136 2.00 8.20 -2.34
CA VAL A 136 1.17 7.09 -1.87
C VAL A 136 1.96 5.79 -1.87
N PHE A 137 1.60 4.90 -0.96
CA PHE A 137 2.25 3.61 -0.78
C PHE A 137 1.31 2.52 -1.25
N ALA A 138 1.75 1.63 -2.15
CA ALA A 138 0.97 0.49 -2.60
C ALA A 138 1.78 -0.81 -2.56
N LEU A 139 1.10 -1.93 -2.35
CA LEU A 139 1.75 -3.25 -2.28
C LEU A 139 1.98 -3.80 -3.70
N GLU A 140 3.21 -4.22 -4.06
CA GLU A 140 3.63 -4.52 -5.46
C GLU A 140 2.75 -5.56 -6.21
N LYS A 141 2.00 -6.41 -5.49
CA LYS A 141 1.18 -7.48 -6.08
C LYS A 141 -0.32 -7.26 -5.96
N TYR A 142 -0.73 -6.16 -5.33
CA TYR A 142 -2.13 -5.92 -5.01
C TYR A 142 -2.49 -4.48 -5.35
N PRO A 143 -3.67 -4.22 -5.95
CA PRO A 143 -4.14 -2.87 -6.20
C PRO A 143 -4.65 -2.26 -4.89
N HIS A 144 -3.82 -2.25 -3.85
CA HIS A 144 -4.16 -1.80 -2.51
C HIS A 144 -3.16 -0.74 -2.06
N LEU A 145 -3.69 0.39 -1.59
CA LEU A 145 -2.89 1.36 -0.86
C LEU A 145 -2.70 0.89 0.58
N VAL A 146 -1.53 1.20 1.11
CA VAL A 146 -1.16 0.99 2.52
C VAL A 146 -1.34 2.32 3.24
N GLY A 147 -2.04 2.31 4.37
CA GLY A 147 -2.20 3.51 5.19
C GLY A 147 -0.86 4.10 5.61
N VAL A 148 -0.75 5.42 5.57
CA VAL A 148 0.49 6.13 5.95
C VAL A 148 0.73 5.95 7.44
N ASN A 149 1.94 5.49 7.79
CA ASN A 149 2.38 5.30 9.16
C ASN A 149 3.78 5.89 9.37
N GLU A 150 4.18 6.04 10.64
CA GLU A 150 5.45 6.63 11.03
C GLU A 150 6.66 5.93 10.39
N GLY A 151 6.64 4.60 10.27
CA GLY A 151 7.72 3.85 9.62
C GLY A 151 7.91 4.23 8.15
N LEU A 152 6.81 4.30 7.39
CA LEU A 152 6.82 4.70 5.98
C LEU A 152 7.21 6.17 5.80
N ILE A 153 6.73 7.05 6.68
CA ILE A 153 7.11 8.46 6.72
C ILE A 153 8.61 8.61 6.91
N GLN A 154 9.18 7.91 7.90
CA GLN A 154 10.62 7.96 8.18
C GLN A 154 11.45 7.43 7.02
N ILE A 155 11.04 6.31 6.42
CA ILE A 155 11.71 5.76 5.24
C ILE A 155 11.71 6.79 4.10
N LEU A 156 10.55 7.36 3.77
CA LEU A 156 10.44 8.27 2.64
C LEU A 156 11.23 9.57 2.87
N ASN A 157 11.08 10.19 4.05
CA ASN A 157 11.81 11.42 4.36
C ASN A 157 13.31 11.26 4.24
N LYS A 158 13.84 10.11 4.68
CA LYS A 158 15.27 9.82 4.53
C LYS A 158 15.66 9.57 3.08
N ALA A 159 14.79 8.93 2.28
CA ALA A 159 15.03 8.64 0.87
C ALA A 159 15.09 9.91 0.02
N LEU A 160 14.29 10.92 0.37
CA LEU A 160 14.21 12.19 -0.35
C LEU A 160 15.38 13.16 -0.07
N ILE A 161 16.14 12.93 1.00
CA ILE A 161 17.29 13.76 1.38
C ILE A 161 18.61 13.24 0.75
N HIS A 162 18.60 12.05 0.16
CA HIS A 162 19.75 11.41 -0.50
C HIS A 162 19.76 11.58 -2.02
#